data_AF-A0A953Z4S7-F1
#
_entry.id   AF-A0A953Z4S7-F1
#
_cell.length_a   1.000
_cell.length_b   1.000
_cell.length_c   1.000
_cell.angle_alpha   90.00
_cell.angle_beta   90.00
_cell.angle_gamma   90.00
#
_symmetry.space_group_name_H-M   'P 1'
#
loop_
_entity.id
_entity.type
_entity.pdbx_description
1 polymer ?
#
loop_
_entity_poly.entity_id
_entity_poly.type
_entity_poly.pdbx_seq_one_letter_code
_entity_poly.pdbx_strand_id
1 'polypeptide(L)'
;MIISRTPFRVSFFGGGTDYPAWYREHGGAVLATTIDKYCYLHCRYLPPFFDYKYRVVWSHLENRRSAEEIDHPVVRCLIDRLGIDRGLEVHHVGDLPARSGMGSSSSFTVGLLHAMYALQGRMVSKHELATESIEVEQNVLSEVVGSQDQVSAAYGGFNRITFCESGDIRVSPIVLPPTRTAELDSHLMLFYTGIVRTASMVAKQYVTDIAKKRRQLRILGHMVDESVDLLSSDAPITGFGELLDEAWNMKRSLGPGISTGDVDDAYARAMEAGALG
;
A
#
# COMPACT_ATOMS: atom_id res chain seq x y z
N MET A 1 8.04 13.87 21.87
CA MET A 1 7.74 14.01 20.42
C MET A 1 8.23 12.75 19.75
N ILE A 2 7.42 12.17 18.87
CA ILE A 2 7.72 10.97 18.10
C ILE A 2 7.75 11.34 16.63
N ILE A 3 8.68 10.74 15.88
CA ILE A 3 8.73 10.82 14.43
C ILE A 3 8.68 9.40 13.91
N SER A 4 7.72 9.09 13.04
CA SER A 4 7.71 7.83 12.30
C SER A 4 8.09 8.07 10.84
N ARG A 5 8.77 7.09 10.26
CA ARG A 5 9.15 7.03 8.85
C ARG A 5 8.64 5.72 8.28
N THR A 6 7.65 5.79 7.40
CA THR A 6 6.99 4.62 6.80
C THR A 6 7.28 4.58 5.31
N PRO A 7 7.79 3.47 4.76
CA PRO A 7 8.10 3.40 3.34
C PRO A 7 6.84 3.27 2.46
N PHE A 8 6.93 3.81 1.24
CA PHE A 8 6.00 3.48 0.16
C PHE A 8 6.40 2.17 -0.52
N ARG A 9 5.52 1.66 -1.39
CA ARG A 9 5.67 0.33 -1.99
C ARG A 9 5.30 0.27 -3.47
N VAL A 10 5.94 -0.65 -4.17
CA VAL A 10 5.58 -1.13 -5.51
C VAL A 10 5.08 -2.57 -5.37
N SER A 11 4.00 -2.89 -6.08
CA SER A 11 3.46 -4.25 -6.18
C SER A 11 3.71 -4.76 -7.59
N PHE A 12 4.47 -5.84 -7.72
CA PHE A 12 4.79 -6.44 -9.01
C PHE A 12 3.67 -7.36 -9.49
N PHE A 13 3.29 -8.33 -8.65
CA PHE A 13 2.34 -9.39 -9.03
C PHE A 13 1.27 -9.65 -7.98
N GLY A 14 0.17 -10.25 -8.42
CA GLY A 14 -0.92 -10.73 -7.55
C GLY A 14 -1.88 -9.65 -7.04
N GLY A 15 -1.63 -8.37 -7.34
CA GLY A 15 -2.49 -7.28 -6.90
C GLY A 15 -3.94 -7.48 -7.36
N GLY A 16 -4.88 -7.39 -6.42
CA GLY A 16 -6.29 -7.77 -6.65
C GLY A 16 -6.68 -9.07 -5.93
N THR A 17 -5.74 -9.98 -5.69
CA THR A 17 -5.98 -11.18 -4.87
C THR A 17 -5.93 -10.89 -3.37
N ASP A 18 -5.45 -9.71 -2.96
CA ASP A 18 -5.33 -9.26 -1.57
C ASP A 18 -6.61 -8.65 -0.99
N TYR A 19 -7.71 -8.67 -1.75
CA TYR A 19 -9.01 -8.20 -1.29
C TYR A 19 -9.69 -9.26 -0.42
N PRO A 20 -10.26 -8.90 0.75
CA PRO A 20 -10.96 -9.85 1.63
C PRO A 20 -12.07 -10.64 0.96
N ALA A 21 -12.78 -10.01 0.00
CA ALA A 21 -13.82 -10.66 -0.80
C ALA A 21 -13.29 -11.78 -1.72
N TRP A 22 -11.97 -11.84 -1.95
CA TRP A 22 -11.32 -12.88 -2.74
C TRP A 22 -10.58 -13.89 -1.86
N TYR A 23 -9.60 -13.42 -1.08
CA TYR A 23 -8.66 -14.34 -0.42
C TYR A 23 -9.30 -15.18 0.67
N ARG A 24 -10.42 -14.73 1.27
CA ARG A 24 -11.15 -15.53 2.27
C ARG A 24 -11.78 -16.80 1.67
N GLU A 25 -11.97 -16.84 0.36
CA GLU A 25 -12.55 -18.00 -0.35
C GLU A 25 -11.52 -18.80 -1.16
N HIS A 26 -10.40 -18.19 -1.55
CA HIS A 26 -9.46 -18.78 -2.53
C HIS A 26 -8.00 -18.75 -2.09
N GLY A 27 -7.69 -18.05 -0.99
CA GLY A 27 -6.36 -17.54 -0.73
C GLY A 27 -5.96 -16.43 -1.71
N GLY A 28 -4.86 -15.77 -1.40
CA GLY A 28 -4.26 -14.73 -2.23
C GLY A 28 -2.77 -14.64 -2.00
N ALA A 29 -2.06 -14.07 -2.96
CA ALA A 29 -0.64 -13.81 -2.84
C ALA A 29 -0.28 -12.54 -3.59
N VAL A 30 0.71 -11.80 -3.10
CA VAL A 30 1.31 -10.69 -3.83
C VAL A 30 2.83 -10.74 -3.68
N LEU A 31 3.52 -10.28 -4.72
CA LEU A 31 4.95 -9.99 -4.67
C LEU A 31 5.13 -8.47 -4.68
N ALA A 32 5.62 -7.90 -3.59
CA ALA A 32 5.74 -6.45 -3.43
C ALA A 32 7.05 -6.07 -2.74
N THR A 33 7.56 -4.88 -3.08
CA THR A 33 8.76 -4.30 -2.47
C THR A 33 8.49 -2.88 -1.97
N THR A 34 9.11 -2.50 -0.86
CA THR A 34 9.17 -1.10 -0.46
C THR A 34 10.30 -0.37 -1.15
N ILE A 35 10.11 0.93 -1.40
CA ILE A 35 11.09 1.78 -2.08
C ILE A 35 11.70 2.83 -1.15
N ASP A 36 12.71 3.53 -1.65
CA ASP A 36 13.44 4.61 -0.99
C ASP A 36 12.65 5.95 -0.97
N LYS A 37 11.33 5.86 -0.79
CA LYS A 37 10.41 7.00 -0.68
C LYS A 37 9.49 6.76 0.51
N TYR A 38 9.23 7.79 1.29
CA TYR A 38 8.65 7.64 2.62
C TYR A 38 7.53 8.65 2.91
N CYS A 39 6.68 8.25 3.84
CA CYS A 39 5.78 9.08 4.61
C CYS A 39 6.42 9.34 5.98
N TYR A 40 6.52 10.60 6.36
CA TYR A 40 7.03 11.07 7.64
C TYR A 40 5.90 11.69 8.45
N LEU A 41 5.75 11.24 9.68
CA LEU A 41 4.76 11.77 10.60
C LEU A 41 5.42 12.23 11.88
N HIS A 42 5.21 13.49 12.22
CA HIS A 42 5.60 14.05 13.50
C HIS A 42 4.38 14.07 14.40
N CYS A 43 4.47 13.43 15.56
CA CYS A 43 3.39 13.32 16.51
C CYS A 43 3.85 13.75 17.90
N ARG A 44 3.11 14.63 18.56
CA ARG A 44 3.38 15.03 19.94
C ARG A 44 2.11 15.40 20.68
N TYR A 45 2.14 15.30 22.00
CA TYR A 45 1.12 15.95 22.82
C TYR A 45 1.20 17.47 22.66
N LEU A 46 0.05 18.08 22.41
CA LEU A 46 -0.07 19.53 22.27
C LEU A 46 -0.13 20.16 23.67
N PRO A 47 0.75 21.12 24.00
CA PRO A 47 0.68 21.83 25.27
C PRO A 47 -0.65 22.60 25.46
N PRO A 48 -1.20 22.69 26.68
CA PRO A 48 -2.50 23.32 26.94
C PRO A 48 -2.44 24.85 27.00
N PHE A 49 -1.67 25.48 26.10
CA PHE A 49 -1.52 26.95 26.02
C PHE A 49 -2.18 27.56 24.78
N PHE A 50 -2.73 26.72 23.91
CA PHE A 50 -3.39 27.13 22.67
C PHE A 50 -4.92 27.08 22.82
N ASP A 51 -5.62 27.84 21.98
CA ASP A 51 -7.10 27.90 21.92
C ASP A 51 -7.74 26.69 21.19
N TYR A 52 -6.89 25.75 20.74
CA TYR A 52 -7.22 24.46 20.14
C TYR A 52 -6.55 23.32 20.90
N LYS A 53 -7.15 22.14 20.80
CA LYS A 53 -6.70 20.90 21.45
C LYS A 53 -5.99 19.97 20.49
N TYR A 54 -6.38 20.00 19.23
CA TYR A 54 -5.82 19.18 18.16
C TYR A 54 -5.32 20.06 17.03
N ARG A 55 -4.12 19.76 16.54
CA ARG A 55 -3.53 20.40 15.37
C ARG A 55 -3.09 19.35 14.37
N VAL A 56 -3.67 19.36 13.17
CA VAL A 56 -3.35 18.41 12.10
C VAL A 56 -2.87 19.20 10.90
N VAL A 57 -1.62 18.97 10.48
CA VAL A 57 -0.99 19.61 9.34
C VAL A 57 -0.76 18.57 8.25
N TRP A 58 -1.45 18.76 7.14
CA TRP A 58 -1.33 17.97 5.91
C TRP A 58 -1.50 18.93 4.72
N SER A 59 -2.20 18.55 3.64
CA SER A 59 -2.54 19.52 2.59
C SER A 59 -3.41 20.69 3.10
N HIS A 60 -3.92 20.58 4.32
CA HIS A 60 -4.62 21.63 5.06
C HIS A 60 -4.04 21.78 6.47
N LEU A 61 -4.27 22.95 7.07
CA LEU A 61 -4.03 23.20 8.49
C LEU A 61 -5.37 23.11 9.23
N GLU A 62 -5.51 22.14 10.11
CA GLU A 62 -6.68 21.98 10.98
C GLU A 62 -6.29 22.28 12.42
N ASN A 63 -6.93 23.29 13.01
CA ASN A 63 -6.90 23.54 14.45
C ASN A 63 -8.31 23.30 14.99
N ARG A 64 -8.47 22.32 15.89
CA ARG A 64 -9.77 21.83 16.38
C ARG A 64 -9.79 21.69 17.89
N ARG A 65 -10.97 21.84 18.51
CA ARG A 65 -11.14 21.72 19.96
C ARG A 65 -11.55 20.32 20.39
N SER A 66 -12.25 19.60 19.52
CA SER A 66 -12.62 18.20 19.73
C SER A 66 -12.13 17.31 18.60
N ALA A 67 -12.10 15.99 18.82
CA ALA A 67 -11.60 15.04 17.84
C ALA A 67 -12.58 14.89 16.67
N GLU A 68 -13.88 15.02 16.94
CA GLU A 68 -14.98 14.89 15.98
C GLU A 68 -14.94 15.99 14.89
N GLU A 69 -14.42 17.17 15.23
CA GLU A 69 -14.27 18.30 14.30
C GLU A 69 -13.07 18.14 13.35
N ILE A 70 -12.23 17.12 13.53
CA ILE A 70 -11.10 16.84 12.64
C ILE A 70 -11.63 16.29 11.32
N ASP A 71 -11.26 16.94 10.23
CA ASP A 71 -11.66 16.60 8.87
C ASP A 71 -10.86 15.38 8.35
N HIS A 72 -9.58 15.27 8.73
CA HIS A 72 -8.75 14.13 8.33
C HIS A 72 -9.26 12.82 8.96
N PRO A 73 -9.81 11.87 8.16
CA PRO A 73 -10.59 10.75 8.67
C PRO A 73 -9.78 9.77 9.52
N VAL A 74 -8.56 9.44 9.07
CA VAL A 74 -7.66 8.52 9.79
C VAL A 74 -7.24 9.13 11.14
N VAL A 75 -6.90 10.42 11.19
CA VAL A 75 -6.45 11.07 12.44
C VAL A 75 -7.58 11.09 13.46
N ARG A 76 -8.78 11.52 13.06
CA ARG A 76 -9.98 11.47 13.90
C ARG A 76 -10.21 10.06 14.45
N CYS A 77 -10.27 9.07 13.55
CA CYS A 77 -10.51 7.68 13.90
C CYS A 77 -9.50 7.14 14.92
N LEU A 78 -8.21 7.42 14.73
CA LEU A 78 -7.17 6.88 15.61
C LEU A 78 -7.13 7.59 16.98
N ILE A 79 -7.45 8.89 17.04
CA ILE A 79 -7.58 9.59 18.33
C ILE A 79 -8.67 8.93 19.17
N ASP A 80 -9.84 8.67 18.58
CA ASP A 80 -10.97 8.04 19.25
C ASP A 80 -10.66 6.60 19.65
N ARG A 81 -10.13 5.81 18.70
CA ARG A 81 -9.80 4.39 18.92
C ARG A 81 -8.76 4.17 20.01
N LEU A 82 -7.76 5.05 20.09
CA LEU A 82 -6.67 4.96 21.06
C LEU A 82 -6.94 5.72 22.37
N GLY A 83 -8.08 6.41 22.47
CA GLY A 83 -8.46 7.16 23.67
C GLY A 83 -7.50 8.31 24.00
N ILE A 84 -6.99 9.02 22.99
CA ILE A 84 -6.02 10.11 23.21
C ILE A 84 -6.76 11.39 23.60
N ASP A 85 -6.80 11.71 24.90
CA ASP A 85 -7.48 12.91 25.41
C ASP A 85 -6.58 14.14 25.57
N ARG A 86 -5.25 13.96 25.53
CA ARG A 86 -4.29 14.93 26.09
C ARG A 86 -3.97 16.12 25.17
N GLY A 87 -4.70 16.24 24.06
CA GLY A 87 -4.39 17.12 22.95
C GLY A 87 -3.22 16.60 22.10
N LEU A 88 -3.33 16.73 20.77
CA LEU A 88 -2.39 16.11 19.84
C LEU A 88 -2.03 17.05 18.71
N GLU A 89 -0.76 17.05 18.33
CA GLU A 89 -0.28 17.70 17.13
C GLU A 89 0.35 16.66 16.19
N VAL A 90 -0.16 16.60 14.96
CA VAL A 90 0.23 15.67 13.91
C VAL A 90 0.65 16.47 12.68
N HIS A 91 1.86 16.24 12.16
CA HIS A 91 2.32 16.82 10.89
C HIS A 91 2.70 15.71 9.92
N HIS A 92 2.20 15.81 8.70
CA HIS A 92 2.50 14.91 7.61
C HIS A 92 3.41 15.55 6.57
N VAL A 93 4.49 14.86 6.24
CA VAL A 93 5.40 15.19 5.14
C VAL A 93 5.62 13.90 4.35
N GLY A 94 5.53 13.94 3.02
CA GLY A 94 5.71 12.75 2.19
C GLY A 94 6.56 13.05 0.95
N ASP A 95 7.39 12.08 0.55
CA ASP A 95 8.24 12.19 -0.64
C ASP A 95 7.43 12.13 -1.95
N LEU A 96 6.20 11.62 -1.89
CA LEU A 96 5.27 11.51 -3.01
C LEU A 96 3.93 12.15 -2.66
N PRO A 97 3.23 12.74 -3.65
CA PRO A 97 1.89 13.29 -3.44
C PRO A 97 0.89 12.18 -3.09
N ALA A 98 -0.21 12.58 -2.45
CA ALA A 98 -1.31 11.66 -2.18
C ALA A 98 -1.84 11.04 -3.48
N ARG A 99 -2.30 9.77 -3.39
CA ARG A 99 -2.89 9.03 -4.51
C ARG A 99 -1.95 8.80 -5.69
N SER A 100 -0.65 8.63 -5.39
CA SER A 100 0.40 8.26 -6.36
C SER A 100 0.35 6.79 -6.82
N GLY A 101 -0.57 5.97 -6.30
CA GLY A 101 -0.62 4.52 -6.56
C GLY A 101 0.38 3.70 -5.73
N MET A 102 1.16 4.34 -4.87
CA MET A 102 2.29 3.75 -4.14
C MET A 102 1.98 3.34 -2.68
N GLY A 103 0.69 3.18 -2.34
CA GLY A 103 0.25 2.82 -0.98
C GLY A 103 0.37 3.97 0.02
N SER A 104 0.27 5.23 -0.44
CA SER A 104 0.50 6.41 0.38
C SER A 104 -0.48 6.55 1.55
N SER A 105 -1.76 6.21 1.36
CA SER A 105 -2.79 6.27 2.40
C SER A 105 -2.52 5.26 3.52
N SER A 106 -2.29 4.01 3.14
CA SER A 106 -1.97 2.95 4.10
C SER A 106 -0.63 3.17 4.81
N SER A 107 0.35 3.75 4.12
CA SER A 107 1.62 4.14 4.75
C SER A 107 1.43 5.24 5.79
N PHE A 108 0.52 6.20 5.55
CA PHE A 108 0.12 7.19 6.54
C PHE A 108 -0.57 6.52 7.73
N THR A 109 -1.54 5.64 7.50
CA THR A 109 -2.27 4.94 8.58
C THR A 109 -1.31 4.14 9.47
N VAL A 110 -0.43 3.32 8.87
CA VAL A 110 0.59 2.54 9.59
C VAL A 110 1.54 3.45 10.36
N GLY A 111 2.02 4.52 9.72
CA GLY A 111 2.95 5.46 10.35
C GLY A 111 2.34 6.23 11.52
N LEU A 112 1.08 6.62 11.40
CA LEU A 112 0.37 7.37 12.43
C LEU A 112 0.04 6.49 13.62
N LEU A 113 -0.47 5.28 13.35
CA LEU A 113 -0.75 4.27 14.37
C LEU A 113 0.53 3.94 15.16
N HIS A 114 1.65 3.72 14.47
CA HIS A 114 2.94 3.46 15.10
C HIS A 114 3.41 4.66 15.95
N ALA A 115 3.29 5.89 15.45
CA ALA A 115 3.68 7.08 16.18
C ALA A 115 2.83 7.32 17.44
N MET A 116 1.52 7.06 17.35
CA MET A 116 0.59 7.20 18.47
C MET A 116 0.83 6.13 19.55
N TYR A 117 1.12 4.88 19.16
CA TYR A 117 1.51 3.86 20.12
C TYR A 117 2.81 4.20 20.85
N ALA A 118 3.82 4.66 20.11
CA ALA A 118 5.06 5.12 20.71
C ALA A 118 4.84 6.33 21.64
N LEU A 119 3.91 7.25 21.33
CA LEU A 119 3.54 8.34 22.23
C LEU A 119 2.92 7.86 23.55
N GLN A 120 2.15 6.77 23.50
CA GLN A 120 1.59 6.11 24.68
C GLN A 120 2.61 5.21 25.40
N GLY A 121 3.85 5.10 24.90
CA GLY A 121 4.89 4.23 25.45
C GLY A 121 4.68 2.74 25.13
N ARG A 122 3.87 2.42 24.13
CA ARG A 122 3.57 1.04 23.71
C ARG A 122 4.44 0.64 22.53
N MET A 123 5.18 -0.45 22.68
CA MET A 123 5.85 -1.13 21.58
C MET A 123 4.85 -2.04 20.86
N VAL A 124 4.84 -2.02 19.54
CA VAL A 124 3.92 -2.80 18.71
C VAL A 124 4.68 -3.62 17.67
N SER A 125 4.15 -4.79 17.35
CA SER A 125 4.76 -5.65 16.34
C SER A 125 4.40 -5.20 14.92
N LYS A 126 5.20 -5.59 13.92
CA LYS A 126 4.89 -5.35 12.49
C LYS A 126 3.56 -5.98 12.09
N HIS A 127 3.28 -7.18 12.60
CA HIS A 127 2.02 -7.87 12.35
C HIS A 127 0.83 -7.08 12.91
N GLU A 128 0.91 -6.68 14.16
CA GLU A 128 -0.12 -5.88 14.83
C GLU A 128 -0.37 -4.56 14.10
N LEU A 129 0.68 -3.83 13.71
CA LEU A 129 0.56 -2.61 12.91
C LEU A 129 -0.17 -2.86 11.58
N ALA A 130 0.18 -3.94 10.87
CA ALA A 130 -0.47 -4.29 9.61
C ALA A 130 -1.95 -4.61 9.82
N THR A 131 -2.27 -5.54 10.74
CA THR A 131 -3.64 -6.00 10.99
C THR A 131 -4.54 -4.88 11.51
N GLU A 132 -4.07 -4.07 12.46
CA GLU A 132 -4.85 -2.96 12.97
C GLU A 132 -5.07 -1.86 11.92
N SER A 133 -4.07 -1.58 11.08
CA SER A 133 -4.23 -0.61 9.99
C SER A 133 -5.24 -1.10 8.95
N ILE A 134 -5.24 -2.41 8.63
CA ILE A 134 -6.25 -3.03 7.78
C ILE A 134 -7.64 -2.88 8.39
N GLU A 135 -7.79 -3.17 9.69
CA GLU A 135 -9.07 -3.04 10.40
C GLU A 135 -9.58 -1.59 10.38
N VAL A 136 -8.70 -0.62 10.61
CA VAL A 136 -9.05 0.80 10.57
C VAL A 136 -9.56 1.20 9.19
N GLU A 137 -8.85 0.85 8.11
CA GLU A 137 -9.26 1.25 6.75
C GLU A 137 -10.51 0.50 6.28
N GLN A 138 -10.58 -0.82 6.48
CA GLN A 138 -11.66 -1.65 5.95
C GLN A 138 -12.94 -1.61 6.79
N ASN A 139 -12.82 -1.63 8.13
CA ASN A 139 -13.98 -1.77 9.02
C ASN A 139 -14.41 -0.43 9.62
N VAL A 140 -13.45 0.39 10.07
CA VAL A 140 -13.80 1.65 10.76
C VAL A 140 -14.09 2.76 9.76
N LEU A 141 -13.24 2.92 8.74
CA LEU A 141 -13.43 3.90 7.67
C LEU A 141 -14.30 3.37 6.53
N SER A 142 -14.62 2.06 6.52
CA SER A 142 -15.44 1.41 5.49
C SER A 142 -14.91 1.64 4.06
N GLU A 143 -13.59 1.72 3.91
CA GLU A 143 -12.96 1.87 2.61
C GLU A 143 -12.88 0.52 1.89
N VAL A 144 -13.14 0.54 0.58
CA VAL A 144 -12.98 -0.64 -0.27
C VAL A 144 -11.54 -0.68 -0.74
N VAL A 145 -10.68 -1.31 0.06
CA VAL A 145 -9.24 -1.45 -0.17
C VAL A 145 -8.80 -2.90 0.04
N GLY A 146 -7.67 -3.25 -0.59
CA GLY A 146 -7.00 -4.52 -0.34
C GLY A 146 -6.24 -4.53 1.00
N SER A 147 -5.36 -5.50 1.16
CA SER A 147 -4.60 -5.72 2.40
C SER A 147 -3.09 -5.67 2.21
N GLN A 148 -2.60 -5.51 0.97
CA GLN A 148 -1.16 -5.54 0.68
C GLN A 148 -0.42 -4.27 1.09
N ASP A 149 -1.07 -3.11 1.04
CA ASP A 149 -0.42 -1.79 1.22
C ASP A 149 0.01 -1.60 2.67
N GLN A 150 -0.89 -1.90 3.60
CA GLN A 150 -0.67 -1.83 5.04
C GLN A 150 0.43 -2.82 5.47
N VAL A 151 0.39 -4.05 4.92
CA VAL A 151 1.40 -5.08 5.21
C VAL A 151 2.76 -4.65 4.69
N SER A 152 2.85 -4.17 3.45
CA SER A 152 4.10 -3.68 2.86
C SER A 152 4.69 -2.52 3.67
N ALA A 153 3.86 -1.55 4.05
CA ALA A 153 4.25 -0.39 4.84
C ALA A 153 4.74 -0.77 6.25
N ALA A 154 4.08 -1.74 6.91
CA ALA A 154 4.45 -2.18 8.26
C ALA A 154 5.71 -3.06 8.27
N TYR A 155 5.86 -3.95 7.30
CA TYR A 155 6.96 -4.91 7.28
C TYR A 155 8.25 -4.36 6.68
N GLY A 156 8.14 -3.61 5.58
CA GLY A 156 9.29 -3.18 4.79
C GLY A 156 9.95 -4.31 4.01
N GLY A 157 10.75 -3.94 3.00
CA GLY A 157 11.57 -4.86 2.20
C GLY A 157 10.82 -5.50 1.03
N PHE A 158 11.47 -6.49 0.43
CA PHE A 158 10.95 -7.26 -0.69
C PHE A 158 10.33 -8.58 -0.20
N ASN A 159 9.03 -8.76 -0.39
CA ASN A 159 8.29 -9.84 0.25
C ASN A 159 7.28 -10.49 -0.69
N ARG A 160 7.14 -11.82 -0.53
CA ARG A 160 5.93 -12.56 -0.90
C ARG A 160 4.97 -12.51 0.29
N ILE A 161 3.81 -11.89 0.09
CA ILE A 161 2.77 -11.80 1.12
C ILE A 161 1.65 -12.76 0.74
N THR A 162 1.32 -13.68 1.63
CA THR A 162 0.24 -14.67 1.46
C THR A 162 -0.95 -14.29 2.34
N PHE A 163 -2.13 -14.24 1.74
CA PHE A 163 -3.40 -14.02 2.41
C PHE A 163 -4.13 -15.37 2.48
N CYS A 164 -4.27 -15.92 3.68
CA CYS A 164 -4.90 -17.22 3.89
C CYS A 164 -6.44 -17.09 3.92
N GLU A 165 -7.14 -18.15 3.54
CA GLU A 165 -8.61 -18.23 3.62
C GLU A 165 -9.15 -17.96 5.05
N SER A 166 -8.37 -18.38 6.06
CA SER A 166 -8.67 -18.10 7.48
C SER A 166 -8.64 -16.61 7.86
N GLY A 167 -8.08 -15.74 7.04
CA GLY A 167 -7.78 -14.35 7.39
C GLY A 167 -6.35 -14.10 7.84
N ASP A 168 -5.57 -15.15 8.13
CA ASP A 168 -4.14 -15.05 8.49
C ASP A 168 -3.31 -14.46 7.34
N ILE A 169 -2.31 -13.62 7.68
CA ILE A 169 -1.43 -12.97 6.70
C ILE A 169 0.00 -13.38 7.00
N ARG A 170 0.66 -14.03 6.03
CA ARG A 170 2.03 -14.49 6.16
C ARG A 170 2.95 -13.70 5.26
N VAL A 171 4.00 -13.14 5.83
CA VAL A 171 5.01 -12.36 5.12
C VAL A 171 6.29 -13.16 5.04
N SER A 172 6.70 -13.50 3.81
CA SER A 172 7.94 -14.23 3.53
C SER A 172 8.90 -13.31 2.77
N PRO A 173 10.01 -12.86 3.40
CA PRO A 173 11.02 -12.06 2.71
C PRO A 173 11.63 -12.83 1.53
N ILE A 174 11.81 -12.15 0.40
CA ILE A 174 12.51 -12.67 -0.75
C ILE A 174 13.98 -12.28 -0.62
N VAL A 175 14.83 -13.29 -0.42
CA VAL A 175 16.28 -13.12 -0.23
C VAL A 175 16.98 -13.53 -1.52
N LEU A 176 17.53 -12.56 -2.24
CA LEU A 176 18.25 -12.79 -3.50
C LEU A 176 19.76 -12.58 -3.31
N PRO A 177 20.60 -13.25 -4.11
CA PRO A 177 22.01 -12.91 -4.21
C PRO A 177 22.19 -11.43 -4.62
N PRO A 178 23.21 -10.71 -4.12
CA PRO A 178 23.43 -9.30 -4.46
C PRO A 178 23.53 -9.03 -5.96
N THR A 179 24.09 -9.97 -6.73
CA THR A 179 24.16 -9.89 -8.19
C THR A 179 22.78 -9.90 -8.83
N ARG A 180 21.87 -10.74 -8.34
CA ARG A 180 20.50 -10.86 -8.84
C ARG A 180 19.64 -9.66 -8.45
N THR A 181 19.85 -9.11 -7.24
CA THR A 181 19.21 -7.84 -6.84
C THR A 181 19.66 -6.69 -7.73
N ALA A 182 20.97 -6.56 -7.98
CA ALA A 182 21.51 -5.52 -8.85
C ALA A 182 21.01 -5.67 -10.30
N GLU A 183 20.89 -6.90 -10.79
CA GLU A 183 20.31 -7.20 -12.08
C GLU A 183 18.83 -6.78 -12.14
N LEU A 184 18.01 -7.11 -11.15
CA LEU A 184 16.61 -6.65 -11.11
C LEU A 184 16.53 -5.12 -11.09
N ASP A 185 17.29 -4.46 -10.22
CA ASP A 185 17.28 -3.00 -10.08
C ASP A 185 17.72 -2.30 -11.37
N SER A 186 18.68 -2.86 -12.13
CA SER A 186 19.13 -2.28 -13.40
C SER A 186 18.12 -2.43 -14.55
N HIS A 187 17.05 -3.20 -14.36
CA HIS A 187 16.00 -3.43 -15.36
C HIS A 187 14.66 -2.79 -14.98
N LEU A 188 14.59 -2.02 -13.88
CA LEU A 188 13.38 -1.34 -13.44
C LEU A 188 13.50 0.18 -13.64
N MET A 189 12.43 0.78 -14.15
CA MET A 189 12.28 2.23 -14.26
C MET A 189 10.95 2.66 -13.67
N LEU A 190 10.93 3.77 -12.94
CA LEU A 190 9.73 4.32 -12.33
C LEU A 190 9.40 5.69 -12.94
N PHE A 191 8.16 5.83 -13.42
CA PHE A 191 7.67 7.07 -14.03
C PHE A 191 6.48 7.62 -13.25
N TYR A 192 6.56 8.88 -12.84
CA TYR A 192 5.43 9.58 -12.25
C TYR A 192 4.59 10.22 -13.35
N THR A 193 3.38 9.70 -13.58
CA THR A 193 2.49 10.17 -14.66
C THR A 193 1.72 11.45 -14.32
N GLY A 194 1.69 11.87 -13.06
CA GLY A 194 0.85 12.99 -12.60
C GLY A 194 -0.65 12.68 -12.57
N ILE A 195 -1.07 11.50 -13.03
CA ILE A 195 -2.49 11.12 -13.09
C ILE A 195 -2.97 10.73 -11.70
N VAL A 196 -3.84 11.57 -11.13
CA VAL A 196 -4.42 11.34 -9.81
C VAL A 196 -5.76 10.64 -9.96
N ARG A 197 -5.86 9.39 -9.51
CA ARG A 197 -7.12 8.63 -9.46
C ARG A 197 -7.45 8.21 -8.03
N THR A 198 -8.74 8.23 -7.69
CA THR A 198 -9.20 7.69 -6.41
C THR A 198 -9.27 6.17 -6.51
N ALA A 199 -8.26 5.48 -5.98
CA ALA A 199 -8.15 4.01 -6.03
C ALA A 199 -9.40 3.28 -5.51
N SER A 200 -10.05 3.82 -4.48
CA SER A 200 -11.27 3.23 -3.91
C SER A 200 -12.47 3.23 -4.87
N MET A 201 -12.56 4.16 -5.83
CA MET A 201 -13.62 4.15 -6.84
C MET A 201 -13.41 3.02 -7.86
N VAL A 202 -12.16 2.82 -8.31
CA VAL A 202 -11.80 1.72 -9.21
C VAL A 202 -11.96 0.38 -8.50
N ALA A 203 -11.53 0.31 -7.23
CA ALA A 203 -11.68 -0.87 -6.38
C ALA A 203 -13.16 -1.24 -6.19
N LYS A 204 -14.05 -0.28 -5.92
CA LYS A 204 -15.51 -0.54 -5.81
C LYS A 204 -16.10 -1.19 -7.05
N GLN A 205 -15.73 -0.71 -8.24
CA GLN A 205 -16.20 -1.29 -9.51
C GLN A 205 -15.69 -2.73 -9.68
N TYR A 206 -14.44 -2.97 -9.29
CA TYR A 206 -13.80 -4.28 -9.40
C TYR A 206 -14.32 -5.30 -8.36
N VAL A 207 -14.46 -4.90 -7.09
CA VAL A 207 -14.86 -5.79 -5.99
C VAL A 207 -16.30 -6.27 -6.12
N THR A 208 -17.19 -5.45 -6.67
CA THR A 208 -18.62 -5.82 -6.86
C THR A 208 -18.79 -7.05 -7.77
N ASP A 209 -17.88 -7.26 -8.72
CA ASP A 209 -17.91 -8.38 -9.68
C ASP A 209 -16.73 -9.35 -9.51
N ILE A 210 -16.09 -9.39 -8.34
CA ILE A 210 -14.84 -10.15 -8.11
C ILE A 210 -14.99 -11.65 -8.44
N ALA A 211 -16.15 -12.23 -8.14
CA ALA A 211 -16.48 -13.61 -8.47
C ALA A 211 -16.50 -13.89 -9.99
N LYS A 212 -16.90 -12.92 -10.82
CA LYS A 212 -16.87 -13.05 -12.28
C LYS A 212 -15.45 -12.97 -12.86
N LYS A 213 -14.50 -12.45 -12.08
CA LYS A 213 -13.09 -12.29 -12.46
C LYS A 213 -12.20 -13.41 -11.91
N ARG A 214 -12.81 -14.52 -11.46
CA ARG A 214 -12.12 -15.64 -10.80
C ARG A 214 -10.96 -16.20 -11.62
N ARG A 215 -11.15 -16.36 -12.93
CA ARG A 215 -10.10 -16.90 -13.80
C ARG A 215 -8.89 -15.98 -13.82
N GLN A 216 -9.11 -14.68 -14.03
CA GLN A 216 -8.05 -13.67 -14.09
C GLN A 216 -7.29 -13.59 -12.77
N LEU A 217 -7.99 -13.62 -11.64
CA LEU A 217 -7.37 -13.52 -10.32
C LEU A 217 -6.57 -14.75 -9.93
N ARG A 218 -7.01 -15.94 -10.33
CA ARG A 218 -6.18 -17.14 -10.19
C ARG A 218 -4.90 -17.03 -11.01
N ILE A 219 -4.96 -16.53 -12.24
CA ILE A 219 -3.76 -16.34 -13.07
C ILE A 219 -2.82 -15.32 -12.41
N LEU A 220 -3.33 -14.16 -11.98
CA LEU A 220 -2.52 -13.16 -11.26
C LEU A 220 -1.89 -13.71 -9.99
N GLY A 221 -2.58 -14.60 -9.26
CA GLY A 221 -2.03 -15.31 -8.11
C GLY A 221 -0.91 -16.27 -8.50
N HIS A 222 -1.08 -17.06 -9.56
CA HIS A 222 -0.05 -17.98 -10.07
C HIS A 222 1.22 -17.25 -10.55
N MET A 223 1.08 -16.06 -11.14
CA MET A 223 2.21 -15.21 -11.54
C MET A 223 3.10 -14.80 -10.35
N VAL A 224 2.57 -14.81 -9.11
CA VAL A 224 3.39 -14.57 -7.91
C VAL A 224 4.37 -15.71 -7.67
N ASP A 225 3.93 -16.95 -7.82
CA ASP A 225 4.80 -18.10 -7.60
C ASP A 225 5.83 -18.20 -8.75
N GLU A 226 5.37 -18.01 -10.00
CA GLU A 226 6.25 -17.99 -11.18
C GLU A 226 7.32 -16.89 -11.11
N SER A 227 6.96 -15.68 -10.68
CA SER A 227 7.92 -14.59 -10.50
C SER A 227 8.94 -14.87 -9.41
N VAL A 228 8.55 -15.56 -8.33
CA VAL A 228 9.49 -15.96 -7.26
C VAL A 228 10.45 -17.03 -7.77
N ASP A 229 9.97 -17.99 -8.56
CA ASP A 229 10.82 -19.03 -9.18
C ASP A 229 11.80 -18.41 -10.19
N LEU A 230 11.35 -17.46 -11.01
CA LEU A 230 12.22 -16.70 -11.92
C LEU A 230 13.32 -15.94 -11.16
N LEU A 231 12.96 -15.26 -10.08
CA LEU A 231 13.94 -14.51 -9.29
C LEU A 231 14.93 -15.42 -8.56
N SER A 232 14.50 -16.60 -8.13
CA SER A 232 15.30 -17.55 -7.36
C SER A 232 16.15 -18.50 -8.21
N SER A 233 16.01 -18.45 -9.53
CA SER A 233 16.76 -19.28 -10.49
C SER A 233 17.80 -18.46 -11.27
N ASP A 234 18.63 -19.17 -12.03
CA ASP A 234 19.60 -18.58 -12.97
C ASP A 234 18.96 -18.18 -14.32
N ALA A 235 17.63 -18.17 -14.42
CA ALA A 235 16.92 -17.73 -15.61
C ALA A 235 17.24 -16.26 -15.93
N PRO A 236 17.22 -15.82 -17.19
CA PRO A 236 17.40 -14.41 -17.53
C PRO A 236 16.37 -13.52 -16.83
N ILE A 237 16.79 -12.38 -16.26
CA ILE A 237 15.86 -11.46 -15.58
C ILE A 237 14.79 -10.91 -16.52
N THR A 238 15.04 -10.93 -17.84
CA THR A 238 14.11 -10.51 -18.87
C THR A 238 12.77 -11.24 -18.78
N GLY A 239 12.76 -12.50 -18.34
CA GLY A 239 11.52 -13.26 -18.11
C GLY A 239 10.63 -12.64 -17.02
N PHE A 240 11.21 -11.94 -16.04
CA PHE A 240 10.44 -11.17 -15.06
C PHE A 240 9.73 -9.97 -15.71
N GLY A 241 10.41 -9.30 -16.65
CA GLY A 241 9.83 -8.20 -17.43
C GLY A 241 8.70 -8.68 -18.35
N GLU A 242 8.91 -9.78 -19.07
CA GLU A 242 7.87 -10.41 -19.91
C GLU A 242 6.64 -10.80 -19.07
N LEU A 243 6.86 -11.36 -17.87
CA LEU A 243 5.78 -11.70 -16.95
C LEU A 243 5.03 -10.44 -16.46
N LEU A 244 5.70 -9.30 -16.30
CA LEU A 244 5.04 -8.02 -15.97
C LEU A 244 4.09 -7.57 -17.08
N ASP A 245 4.47 -7.71 -18.36
CA ASP A 245 3.57 -7.41 -19.49
C ASP A 245 2.33 -8.31 -19.45
N GLU A 246 2.51 -9.62 -19.24
CA GLU A 246 1.40 -10.55 -19.12
C GLU A 246 0.47 -10.19 -17.96
N ALA A 247 1.06 -9.86 -16.80
CA ALA A 247 0.30 -9.43 -15.63
C ALA A 247 -0.45 -8.12 -15.86
N TRP A 248 0.16 -7.16 -16.55
CA TRP A 248 -0.46 -5.89 -16.90
C TRP A 248 -1.65 -6.10 -17.84
N ASN A 249 -1.47 -6.89 -18.90
CA ASN A 249 -2.53 -7.23 -19.85
C ASN A 249 -3.69 -7.99 -19.16
N MET A 250 -3.36 -8.93 -18.26
CA MET A 250 -4.35 -9.61 -17.44
C MET A 250 -5.12 -8.63 -16.54
N LYS A 251 -4.41 -7.69 -15.90
CA LYS A 251 -5.00 -6.68 -15.03
C LYS A 251 -5.91 -5.72 -15.80
N ARG A 252 -5.52 -5.27 -16.99
CA ARG A 252 -6.38 -4.48 -17.88
C ARG A 252 -7.69 -5.19 -18.22
N SER A 253 -7.67 -6.52 -18.37
CA SER A 253 -8.88 -7.32 -18.64
C SER A 253 -9.88 -7.38 -17.45
N LEU A 254 -9.47 -6.96 -16.25
CA LEU A 254 -10.34 -6.94 -15.07
C LEU A 254 -11.43 -5.87 -15.19
N GLY A 255 -11.17 -4.75 -15.86
CA GLY A 255 -12.20 -3.75 -16.12
C GLY A 255 -11.67 -2.48 -16.78
N PRO A 256 -12.56 -1.70 -17.41
CA PRO A 256 -12.20 -0.50 -18.16
C PRO A 256 -11.57 0.61 -17.30
N GLY A 257 -11.81 0.59 -15.98
CA GLY A 257 -11.26 1.58 -15.04
C GLY A 257 -9.79 1.36 -14.65
N ILE A 258 -9.15 0.26 -15.08
CA ILE A 258 -7.77 -0.09 -14.69
C ILE A 258 -6.77 0.88 -15.36
N SER A 259 -6.95 1.21 -16.64
CA SER A 259 -6.06 2.08 -17.42
C SER A 259 -6.77 3.35 -17.95
N THR A 260 -6.02 4.24 -18.61
CA THR A 260 -6.53 5.37 -19.44
C THR A 260 -5.89 5.30 -20.82
N GLY A 261 -6.41 6.09 -21.77
CA GLY A 261 -5.69 6.39 -23.01
C GLY A 261 -4.27 6.89 -22.73
N ASP A 262 -4.10 7.87 -21.83
CA ASP A 262 -2.77 8.40 -21.50
C ASP A 262 -1.80 7.34 -20.95
N VAL A 263 -2.27 6.42 -20.10
CA VAL A 263 -1.46 5.32 -19.55
C VAL A 263 -1.16 4.29 -20.64
N ASP A 264 -2.14 3.94 -21.47
CA ASP A 264 -1.97 3.00 -22.57
C ASP A 264 -0.98 3.54 -23.62
N ASP A 265 -1.04 4.84 -23.93
CA ASP A 265 -0.12 5.51 -24.85
C ASP A 265 1.31 5.56 -24.28
N ALA A 266 1.46 5.88 -22.99
CA ALA A 266 2.75 5.87 -22.32
C ALA A 266 3.36 4.46 -22.28
N TYR A 267 2.54 3.45 -22.00
CA TYR A 267 2.94 2.04 -22.00
C TYR A 267 3.40 1.60 -23.39
N ALA A 268 2.61 1.87 -24.43
CA ALA A 268 2.94 1.53 -25.81
C ALA A 268 4.29 2.13 -26.24
N ARG A 269 4.54 3.40 -25.91
CA ARG A 269 5.82 4.07 -26.19
C ARG A 269 7.00 3.44 -25.45
N ALA A 270 6.80 2.96 -24.22
CA ALA A 270 7.83 2.27 -23.47
C ALA A 270 8.17 0.92 -24.12
N MET A 271 7.15 0.14 -24.53
CA MET A 271 7.34 -1.12 -25.24
C MET A 271 8.05 -0.92 -26.59
N GLU A 272 7.65 0.09 -27.38
CA GLU A 272 8.32 0.46 -28.63
C GLU A 272 9.79 0.86 -28.43
N ALA A 273 10.12 1.43 -27.26
CA ALA A 273 11.48 1.80 -26.89
C ALA A 273 12.32 0.62 -26.36
N GLY A 274 11.73 -0.58 -26.24
CA GLY A 274 12.42 -1.80 -25.81
C GLY A 274 12.16 -2.25 -24.38
N ALA A 275 11.14 -1.69 -23.70
CA ALA A 275 10.65 -2.28 -22.45
C ALA A 275 10.06 -3.68 -22.70
N LEU A 276 10.17 -4.55 -21.69
CA LEU A 276 9.66 -5.93 -21.75
C LEU A 276 8.29 -6.10 -21.08
N GLY A 277 7.89 -5.13 -20.26
CA GLY A 277 6.63 -5.04 -19.52
C GLY A 277 6.61 -3.85 -18.57
#